data_AF-A0A368GAZ6-F1
#
_entry.id   AF-A0A368GAZ6-F1
#
_cell.length_a   1.000
_cell.length_b   1.000
_cell.length_c   1.000
_cell.angle_alpha   90.00
_cell.angle_beta   90.00
_cell.angle_gamma   90.00
#
_symmetry.space_group_name_H-M   'P 1'
#
loop_
_entity.id
_entity.type
_entity.pdbx_description
1 polymer ?
#
loop_
_entity_poly.entity_id
_entity_poly.type
_entity_poly.pdbx_seq_one_letter_code
_entity_poly.pdbx_strand_id
1 'polypeptide(L)'
;MRRFTPGMAPGHEANIPRILVIPRGPKGFGFILRGAKHVSSPIDFEPTPLSPALQFFEGVDMSGMAMRAGLRPGALRHGALWK
;
A
#
# COMPACT_ATOMS: atom_id res chain seq x y z
N MET A 1 13.21 20.98 -2.98
CA MET A 1 13.87 20.22 -1.89
C MET A 1 13.11 18.92 -1.66
N ARG A 2 13.64 17.79 -2.14
CA ARG A 2 13.07 16.47 -1.84
C ARG A 2 13.35 16.15 -0.37
N ARG A 3 12.30 16.02 0.46
CA ARG A 3 12.46 15.55 1.84
C ARG A 3 12.83 14.07 1.78
N PHE A 4 14.12 13.79 1.97
CA PHE A 4 14.59 12.45 2.26
C PHE A 4 14.03 12.03 3.62
N THR A 5 13.09 11.08 3.62
CA THR A 5 12.74 10.33 4.82
C THR A 5 13.75 9.18 4.96
N PRO A 6 14.57 9.16 6.03
CA PRO A 6 15.52 8.08 6.24
C PRO A 6 14.72 6.81 6.55
N GLY A 7 14.80 5.83 5.65
CA GLY A 7 14.06 4.56 5.73
C GLY A 7 13.38 4.12 4.44
N MET A 8 13.26 5.00 3.44
CA MET A 8 12.61 4.66 2.17
C MET A 8 13.64 4.47 1.06
N ALA A 9 13.73 3.25 0.52
CA ALA A 9 14.64 2.95 -0.58
C ALA A 9 14.33 3.83 -1.81
N PRO A 10 15.34 4.27 -2.59
CA PRO A 10 15.14 5.05 -3.81
C PRO A 10 14.08 4.41 -4.72
N GLY A 11 13.15 5.22 -5.23
CA GLY A 11 12.01 4.75 -6.04
C GLY A 11 10.75 4.39 -5.25
N HIS A 12 10.80 4.35 -3.91
CA HIS A 12 9.61 4.16 -3.07
C HIS A 12 9.01 5.48 -2.57
N GLU A 13 9.19 6.57 -3.31
CA GLU A 13 8.63 7.89 -2.96
C GLU A 13 7.10 7.79 -2.76
N ALA A 14 6.59 8.45 -1.72
CA ALA A 14 5.16 8.43 -1.43
C ALA A 14 4.37 9.12 -2.55
N ASN A 15 3.17 8.60 -2.82
CA ASN A 15 2.26 9.11 -3.86
C ASN A 15 2.80 9.08 -5.29
N ILE A 16 3.80 8.23 -5.56
CA ILE A 16 4.19 7.89 -6.93
C ILE A 16 3.49 6.60 -7.35
N PRO A 17 2.63 6.64 -8.38
CA PRO A 17 1.97 5.43 -8.89
C PRO A 17 3.01 4.39 -9.33
N ARG A 18 2.78 3.14 -8.93
CA ARG A 18 3.61 1.99 -9.32
C ARG A 18 2.72 0.83 -9.74
N ILE A 19 3.08 0.18 -10.83
CA ILE A 19 2.46 -1.08 -11.27
C ILE A 19 3.41 -2.20 -10.88
N LEU A 20 2.88 -3.21 -10.18
CA LEU A 20 3.61 -4.39 -9.76
C LEU A 20 2.98 -5.62 -10.40
N VAL A 21 3.79 -6.48 -10.99
CA VAL A 21 3.37 -7.82 -11.41
C VAL A 21 3.78 -8.80 -10.32
N ILE A 22 2.81 -9.33 -9.58
CA ILE A 22 3.05 -10.25 -8.47
C ILE A 22 2.63 -11.65 -8.89
N PRO A 23 3.55 -12.61 -9.07
CA PRO A 23 3.19 -13.99 -9.34
C PRO A 23 2.51 -14.60 -8.12
N ARG A 24 1.53 -15.48 -8.33
CA ARG A 24 0.91 -16.24 -7.24
C ARG A 24 1.88 -17.31 -6.74
N GLY A 25 2.26 -17.27 -5.47
CA GLY A 25 3.05 -18.32 -4.83
C GLY A 25 2.18 -19.43 -4.23
N PRO A 26 2.79 -20.49 -3.66
CA PRO A 26 2.07 -21.60 -3.04
C PRO A 26 1.12 -21.17 -1.90
N LYS A 27 1.48 -20.09 -1.19
CA LYS A 27 0.68 -19.50 -0.09
C LYS A 27 -0.15 -18.28 -0.54
N GLY A 28 -0.31 -18.07 -1.85
CA GLY A 28 -0.95 -16.87 -2.42
C GLY A 28 0.06 -15.75 -2.71
N PHE A 29 -0.40 -14.50 -2.64
CA PHE A 29 0.43 -13.34 -3.02
C PHE A 29 1.29 -12.79 -1.87
N GLY A 30 0.90 -13.01 -0.60
CA GLY A 30 1.67 -12.56 0.56
C GLY A 30 1.40 -11.11 0.99
N PHE A 31 0.14 -10.66 0.93
CA PHE A 31 -0.30 -9.39 1.53
C PHE A 31 -1.71 -9.51 2.11
N ILE A 32 -2.05 -8.58 3.01
CA ILE A 32 -3.39 -8.38 3.56
C ILE A 32 -3.93 -7.08 3.00
N LEU A 33 -5.07 -7.14 2.33
CA LEU A 33 -5.78 -5.97 1.82
C LEU A 33 -6.92 -5.60 2.77
N ARG A 34 -6.95 -4.35 3.22
CA ARG A 34 -8.00 -3.81 4.08
C ARG A 34 -8.58 -2.55 3.45
N GLY A 35 -9.87 -2.31 3.65
CA GLY A 35 -10.52 -1.13 3.11
C GLY A 35 -12.02 -1.17 3.26
N ALA A 36 -12.69 -0.15 2.70
CA ALA A 36 -14.14 -0.10 2.65
C ALA A 36 -14.70 -1.32 1.89
N LYS A 37 -15.72 -1.96 2.46
CA LYS A 37 -16.54 -2.93 1.75
C LYS A 37 -17.62 -2.17 0.98
N HIS A 38 -18.04 -2.70 -0.16
CA HIS A 38 -19.19 -2.15 -0.88
C HIS A 38 -20.42 -2.21 0.03
N VAL A 39 -20.90 -1.04 0.45
CA VAL A 39 -22.17 -0.87 1.17
C VAL A 39 -23.24 -0.46 0.15
N SER A 40 -24.51 -0.74 0.44
CA SER A 40 -25.64 -0.47 -0.47
C SER A 40 -25.82 1.01 -0.83
N SER A 41 -25.23 1.92 -0.05
CA SER A 41 -25.19 3.35 -0.30
C SER A 41 -23.91 3.76 -1.04
N PRO A 42 -23.96 4.73 -1.98
CA PRO A 42 -22.77 5.31 -2.58
C PRO A 42 -21.82 5.83 -1.49
N ILE A 43 -20.52 5.55 -1.65
CA ILE A 43 -19.48 6.14 -0.80
C ILE A 43 -19.00 7.40 -1.50
N ASP A 44 -19.29 8.57 -0.92
CA ASP A 44 -18.74 9.85 -1.36
C ASP A 44 -17.28 9.97 -0.90
N PHE A 45 -16.37 9.37 -1.68
CA PHE A 45 -14.94 9.39 -1.41
C PHE A 45 -14.19 10.33 -2.36
N GLU A 46 -13.45 11.29 -1.80
CA GLU A 46 -12.53 12.16 -2.52
C GLU A 46 -11.07 11.78 -2.18
N PRO A 47 -10.28 11.29 -3.15
CA PRO A 47 -8.87 10.94 -2.92
C PRO A 47 -8.04 12.14 -2.46
N THR A 48 -7.18 11.92 -1.46
CA THR A 48 -6.21 12.93 -0.99
C THR A 48 -4.79 12.35 -0.98
N PRO A 49 -3.73 13.17 -0.94
CA PRO A 49 -2.35 12.66 -0.82
C PRO A 49 -2.09 11.84 0.46
N LEU A 50 -2.93 11.95 1.50
CA LEU A 50 -2.83 11.15 2.73
C LEU A 50 -3.71 9.90 2.67
N SER A 51 -4.80 9.96 1.92
CA SER A 51 -5.75 8.86 1.71
C SER A 51 -6.09 8.76 0.22
N PRO A 52 -5.22 8.15 -0.61
CA PRO A 52 -5.38 8.16 -2.06
C PRO A 52 -6.39 7.11 -2.56
N ALA A 53 -6.76 6.14 -1.72
CA ALA A 53 -7.68 5.06 -2.08
C ALA A 53 -8.42 4.52 -0.86
N LEU A 54 -9.57 3.89 -1.10
CA LEU A 54 -10.39 3.23 -0.07
C LEU A 54 -9.78 1.93 0.46
N GLN A 55 -8.82 1.36 -0.26
CA GLN A 55 -8.13 0.12 0.08
C GLN A 55 -6.65 0.36 0.25
N PHE A 56 -6.05 -0.33 1.22
CA PHE A 56 -4.63 -0.27 1.51
C PHE A 56 -4.11 -1.64 1.95
N PHE A 57 -2.79 -1.84 1.81
CA PHE A 57 -2.13 -3.03 2.31
C PHE A 57 -1.87 -2.88 3.82
N GLU A 58 -2.60 -3.63 4.64
CA GLU A 58 -2.44 -3.65 6.09
C GLU A 58 -1.18 -4.40 6.52
N GLY A 59 -0.83 -5.46 5.78
CA GLY A 59 0.36 -6.28 6.04
C GLY A 59 0.94 -6.85 4.75
N VAL A 60 2.25 -7.02 4.72
CA VAL A 60 2.98 -7.67 3.63
C VAL A 60 3.88 -8.73 4.27
N ASP A 61 3.80 -9.97 3.79
CA ASP A 61 4.70 -11.03 4.21
C ASP A 61 6.10 -10.73 3.66
N MET A 62 7.06 -10.50 4.56
CA MET A 62 8.45 -10.16 4.23
C MET A 62 9.17 -11.26 3.43
N SER A 63 8.69 -12.50 3.51
CA SER A 63 9.19 -13.65 2.74
C SER A 63 8.36 -13.95 1.49
N GLY A 64 7.22 -13.29 1.33
CA GLY A 64 6.20 -13.59 0.32
C GLY A 64 6.49 -13.01 -1.06
N MET A 65 5.65 -13.40 -2.03
CA MET A 65 5.79 -12.98 -3.43
C MET A 65 5.61 -11.47 -3.60
N ALA A 66 4.72 -10.84 -2.84
CA ALA A 66 4.49 -9.40 -2.90
C ALA A 66 5.73 -8.60 -2.49
N MET A 67 6.41 -8.97 -1.39
CA MET A 67 7.67 -8.32 -0.99
C MET A 67 8.75 -8.47 -2.05
N ARG A 68 8.89 -9.66 -2.64
CA ARG A 68 9.82 -9.96 -3.74
C ARG A 68 9.52 -9.17 -5.01
N ALA A 69 8.24 -8.97 -5.32
CA ALA A 69 7.77 -8.17 -6.46
C ALA A 69 7.90 -6.65 -6.22
N GLY A 70 8.30 -6.21 -5.03
CA GLY A 70 8.55 -4.80 -4.72
C GLY A 70 7.45 -4.11 -3.92
N LEU A 71 6.40 -4.83 -3.50
CA LEU A 71 5.44 -4.29 -2.54
C LEU A 71 6.16 -4.08 -1.20
N ARG A 72 5.94 -2.94 -0.55
CA ARG A 72 6.53 -2.63 0.76
C ARG A 72 5.43 -2.36 1.77
N PRO A 73 5.64 -2.71 3.05
CA PRO A 73 4.75 -2.26 4.13
C PRO A 73 4.59 -0.74 4.07
N GLY A 74 3.35 -0.24 4.11
CA GLY A 74 3.06 1.20 4.04
C GLY A 74 2.97 1.81 2.64
N ALA A 75 3.01 1.02 1.56
CA ALA A 75 2.95 1.49 0.15
C ALA A 75 1.70 2.30 -0.26
N LEU A 76 0.77 2.59 0.66
CA LEU A 76 -0.38 3.49 0.47
C LEU A 76 -0.65 4.39 1.70
N ARG A 77 0.26 4.43 2.69
CA ARG A 77 0.12 5.19 3.93
C ARG A 77 1.25 6.20 4.10
N HIS A 78 0.95 7.48 3.92
CA HIS A 78 1.67 8.56 4.60
C HIS A 78 0.74 9.10 5.69
N GLY A 79 1.00 8.78 6.95
CA GLY A 79 0.33 9.39 8.11
C GLY A 79 -0.70 8.51 8.83
N ALA A 80 -0.27 7.95 9.97
CA ALA A 80 -1.03 7.62 11.18
C ALA A 80 -0.16 6.61 11.94
N LEU A 81 0.82 7.07 12.73
CA LEU A 81 0.61 7.31 14.16
C LEU A 81 -0.50 6.40 14.70
N TRP A 82 -0.08 5.23 15.15
CA TRP A 82 -0.87 4.40 16.04
C TRP A 82 -1.13 5.22 17.32
N LYS A 83 -2.41 5.42 17.65
CA LYS A 83 -2.78 5.34 19.06
C LYS A 83 -2.99 3.87 19.38
#